data_AF-A0A7C3NMX0-F1
#
_entry.id   AF-A0A7C3NMX0-F1
#
_cell.length_a   1.000
_cell.length_b   1.000
_cell.length_c   1.000
_cell.angle_alpha   90.00
_cell.angle_beta   90.00
_cell.angle_gamma   90.00
#
_symmetry.space_group_name_H-M   'P 1'
#
loop_
_entity.id
_entity.type
_entity.pdbx_description
1 polymer ?
#
loop_
_entity_poly.entity_id
_entity_poly.type
_entity_poly.pdbx_seq_one_letter_code
_entity_poly.pdbx_strand_id
1 'polypeptide(L)'
;MRLAKDLLAIPMLLALLGALAPITASAGGPPGPVEINGQKVLTLVNREPPGVRCNNNIQVAAELSNIYKIPVVVIPQGLAGPGAKAPAVYYGNDLIAEDGGAHNGMVSYTMVGDVLEIEDAKKHQQKGRLFEVKQEHDSLKTAIKTVK
;
A
#
# COMPACT_ATOMS: atom_id res chain seq x y z
N MET A 1 -22.97 51.87 -36.37
CA MET A 1 -23.37 50.45 -36.20
C MET A 1 -22.14 49.57 -36.33
N ARG A 2 -21.65 49.02 -35.22
CA ARG A 2 -20.75 47.84 -35.13
C ARG A 2 -20.60 47.51 -33.64
N LEU A 3 -21.68 46.98 -33.07
CA LEU A 3 -21.66 46.26 -31.82
C LEU A 3 -21.91 44.78 -32.14
N ALA A 4 -21.31 43.92 -31.31
CA ALA A 4 -21.48 42.46 -31.27
C ALA A 4 -20.74 41.67 -32.35
N LYS A 5 -19.52 41.20 -32.02
CA LYS A 5 -19.02 39.91 -32.52
C LYS A 5 -17.91 39.24 -31.72
N ASP A 6 -17.36 39.87 -30.67
CA ASP A 6 -16.16 39.33 -29.99
C ASP A 6 -16.40 38.78 -28.57
N LEU A 7 -17.63 38.41 -28.22
CA LEU A 7 -17.96 37.91 -26.88
C LEU A 7 -18.49 36.47 -26.88
N LEU A 8 -17.89 35.58 -27.67
CA LEU A 8 -18.31 34.17 -27.69
C LEU A 8 -17.16 33.15 -27.87
N ALA A 9 -15.92 33.51 -27.52
CA ALA A 9 -14.76 32.64 -27.72
C ALA A 9 -13.94 32.36 -26.45
N ILE A 10 -14.51 32.57 -25.25
CA ILE A 10 -13.77 32.43 -23.98
C ILE A 10 -14.25 31.29 -23.06
N PRO A 11 -15.47 30.70 -23.11
CA PRO A 11 -15.80 29.64 -22.14
C PRO A 11 -15.38 28.23 -22.57
N MET A 12 -14.92 28.02 -23.81
CA MET A 12 -14.73 26.65 -24.34
C MET A 12 -13.34 26.06 -24.10
N LEU A 13 -12.31 26.90 -23.85
CA LEU A 13 -10.95 26.41 -23.65
C LEU A 13 -10.66 25.95 -22.21
N LEU A 14 -11.53 26.28 -21.25
CA LEU A 14 -11.38 25.85 -19.85
C LEU A 14 -11.94 24.44 -19.57
N ALA A 15 -12.64 23.85 -20.54
CA ALA A 15 -13.22 22.52 -20.42
C ALA A 15 -12.26 21.37 -20.78
N LEU A 16 -11.05 21.67 -21.26
CA LEU A 16 -10.06 20.68 -21.70
C LEU A 16 -8.93 20.41 -20.70
N LEU A 17 -9.06 20.86 -19.44
CA LEU A 17 -8.22 20.45 -18.31
C LEU A 17 -8.89 19.33 -17.48
N GLY A 18 -9.68 18.47 -18.13
CA GLY A 18 -10.22 17.26 -17.52
C GLY A 18 -9.11 16.24 -17.22
N ALA A 19 -8.55 16.33 -16.03
CA ALA A 19 -7.92 15.27 -15.24
C ALA A 19 -7.27 14.11 -16.02
N LEU A 20 -6.01 14.28 -16.42
CA LEU A 20 -5.06 13.16 -16.49
C LEU A 20 -4.68 12.79 -15.05
N ALA A 21 -5.62 12.21 -14.30
CA ALA A 21 -5.28 11.52 -13.07
C ALA A 21 -4.67 10.16 -13.47
N PRO A 22 -3.45 9.81 -13.00
CA PRO A 22 -2.94 8.47 -13.20
C PRO A 22 -3.90 7.48 -12.53
N ILE A 23 -4.50 6.59 -13.33
CA ILE A 23 -5.29 5.46 -12.85
C ILE A 23 -4.30 4.47 -12.26
N THR A 24 -3.99 4.62 -10.97
CA THR A 24 -3.15 3.64 -10.26
C THR A 24 -3.86 2.99 -9.09
N ALA A 25 -5.18 3.16 -8.94
CA ALA A 25 -5.95 2.43 -7.94
C ALA A 25 -6.70 1.27 -8.62
N SER A 26 -6.50 0.03 -8.10
CA SER A 26 -7.46 -1.06 -8.29
C SER A 26 -8.87 -0.51 -8.10
N ALA A 27 -9.74 -0.70 -9.09
CA ALA A 27 -11.06 -0.06 -9.19
C ALA A 27 -12.03 -0.38 -8.02
N GLY A 28 -11.62 -1.24 -7.07
CA GLY A 28 -12.39 -1.59 -5.87
C GLY A 28 -11.78 -1.15 -4.52
N GLY A 29 -10.61 -0.51 -4.50
CA GLY A 29 -9.91 -0.19 -3.25
C GLY A 29 -9.34 -1.42 -2.52
N PRO A 30 -8.83 -1.25 -1.28
CA PRO A 30 -8.32 -2.36 -0.48
C PRO A 30 -9.43 -3.37 -0.14
N PRO A 31 -9.15 -4.68 -0.24
CA PRO A 31 -10.07 -5.70 0.29
C PRO A 31 -10.08 -5.70 1.82
N GLY A 32 -11.21 -6.05 2.42
CA GLY A 32 -11.35 -6.19 3.87
C GLY A 32 -11.46 -4.86 4.63
N PRO A 33 -11.23 -4.86 5.96
CA PRO A 33 -11.35 -3.65 6.77
C PRO A 33 -10.19 -2.69 6.51
N VAL A 34 -10.51 -1.43 6.24
CA VAL A 34 -9.53 -0.35 6.11
C VAL A 34 -9.18 0.31 7.43
N GLU A 35 -10.06 0.16 8.43
CA GLU A 35 -9.83 0.61 9.80
C GLU A 35 -10.34 -0.44 10.80
N ILE A 36 -9.65 -0.57 11.93
CA ILE A 36 -10.07 -1.37 13.09
C ILE A 36 -9.91 -0.50 14.33
N ASN A 37 -10.99 -0.32 15.10
CA ASN A 37 -11.01 0.51 16.31
C ASN A 37 -10.50 1.96 16.08
N GLY A 38 -10.88 2.56 14.94
CA GLY A 38 -10.47 3.91 14.57
C GLY A 38 -9.00 4.04 14.16
N GLN A 39 -8.36 2.93 13.81
CA GLN A 39 -6.98 2.90 13.34
C GLN A 39 -6.87 2.29 11.95
N LYS A 40 -6.21 3.00 11.04
CA LYS A 40 -5.89 2.52 9.68
C LYS A 40 -5.14 1.19 9.71
N VAL A 41 -5.56 0.27 8.85
CA VAL A 41 -5.05 -1.09 8.74
C VAL A 41 -3.97 -1.15 7.65
N LEU A 42 -2.88 -1.87 7.91
CA LEU A 42 -1.92 -2.28 6.89
C LEU A 42 -2.41 -3.59 6.26
N THR A 43 -2.99 -3.50 5.06
CA THR A 43 -3.57 -4.64 4.35
C THR A 43 -2.58 -5.19 3.32
N LEU A 44 -2.27 -6.48 3.41
CA LEU A 44 -1.41 -7.22 2.48
C LEU A 44 -2.26 -8.21 1.67
N VAL A 45 -2.35 -8.02 0.36
CA VAL A 45 -2.95 -9.01 -0.55
C VAL A 45 -1.87 -9.94 -1.07
N ASN A 46 -1.97 -11.22 -0.75
CA ASN A 46 -0.90 -12.20 -1.01
C ASN A 46 -1.30 -13.27 -2.00
N ARG A 47 -0.36 -13.70 -2.85
CA ARG A 47 -0.51 -14.93 -3.64
C ARG A 47 -0.58 -16.13 -2.70
N GLU A 48 -1.24 -17.19 -3.18
CA GLU A 48 -1.39 -18.45 -2.48
C GLU A 48 -0.77 -19.57 -3.32
N PRO A 49 0.34 -20.19 -2.88
CA PRO A 49 1.18 -19.83 -1.74
C PRO A 49 1.94 -18.49 -1.94
N PRO A 50 2.41 -17.85 -0.85
CA PRO A 50 3.11 -16.57 -0.95
C PRO A 50 4.47 -16.72 -1.63
N GLY A 51 4.70 -15.94 -2.69
CA GLY A 51 6.00 -15.84 -3.36
C GLY A 51 6.98 -14.90 -2.62
N VAL A 52 8.16 -14.69 -3.20
CA VAL A 52 9.24 -13.87 -2.60
C VAL A 52 8.76 -12.46 -2.22
N ARG A 53 7.99 -11.79 -3.09
CA ARG A 53 7.47 -10.43 -2.85
C ARG A 53 6.43 -10.38 -1.72
N CYS A 54 5.50 -11.34 -1.68
CA CYS A 54 4.51 -11.45 -0.61
C CYS A 54 5.18 -11.73 0.74
N ASN A 55 6.15 -12.64 0.77
CA ASN A 55 6.94 -12.90 1.98
C ASN A 55 7.71 -11.65 2.43
N ASN A 56 8.34 -10.91 1.51
CA ASN A 56 8.99 -9.65 1.86
C ASN A 56 8.03 -8.67 2.56
N ASN A 57 6.81 -8.48 2.01
CA ASN A 57 5.85 -7.54 2.58
C ASN A 57 5.35 -8.01 3.97
N ILE A 58 5.17 -9.32 4.17
CA ILE A 58 4.85 -9.88 5.50
C ILE A 58 5.98 -9.57 6.49
N GLN A 59 7.23 -9.79 6.11
CA GLN A 59 8.39 -9.54 6.98
C GLN A 59 8.51 -8.05 7.32
N VAL A 60 8.26 -7.15 6.36
CA VAL A 60 8.22 -5.70 6.59
C VAL A 60 7.11 -5.32 7.58
N ALA A 61 5.90 -5.86 7.40
CA ALA A 61 4.80 -5.62 8.32
C ALA A 61 5.07 -6.16 9.73
N ALA A 62 5.72 -7.33 9.84
CA ALA A 62 6.18 -7.89 11.11
C ALA A 62 7.21 -6.96 11.78
N GLU A 63 8.20 -6.46 11.05
CA GLU A 63 9.19 -5.51 11.59
C GLU A 63 8.52 -4.22 12.10
N LEU A 64 7.62 -3.63 11.30
CA LEU A 64 6.98 -2.37 11.67
C LEU A 64 6.00 -2.53 12.83
N SER A 65 5.27 -3.63 12.91
CA SER A 65 4.39 -3.93 14.06
C SER A 65 5.13 -4.16 15.38
N ASN A 66 6.46 -4.32 15.37
CA ASN A 66 7.29 -4.34 16.58
C ASN A 66 7.69 -2.92 17.06
N ILE A 67 7.33 -1.86 16.31
CA ILE A 67 7.57 -0.45 16.65
C ILE A 67 6.27 0.32 16.73
N TYR A 68 5.41 0.17 15.73
CA TYR A 68 4.13 0.85 15.61
C TYR A 68 3.01 -0.07 16.06
N LYS A 69 2.08 0.47 16.84
CA LYS A 69 0.79 -0.17 17.09
C LYS A 69 0.02 -0.06 15.79
N ILE A 70 -0.03 -1.08 14.95
CA ILE A 70 -0.83 -1.06 13.70
C ILE A 70 -1.57 -2.39 13.54
N PRO A 71 -2.86 -2.38 13.14
CA PRO A 71 -3.53 -3.58 12.67
C PRO A 71 -2.89 -4.03 11.34
N VAL A 72 -2.51 -5.29 11.24
CA VAL A 72 -2.03 -5.90 10.00
C VAL A 72 -3.02 -6.98 9.59
N VAL A 73 -3.52 -6.90 8.36
CA VAL A 73 -4.44 -7.90 7.80
C VAL A 73 -3.80 -8.49 6.56
N VAL A 74 -3.67 -9.82 6.53
CA VAL A 74 -3.19 -10.55 5.36
C VAL A 74 -4.38 -11.22 4.70
N ILE A 75 -4.65 -10.88 3.44
CA ILE A 75 -5.76 -11.39 2.66
C ILE A 75 -5.20 -12.22 1.52
N PRO A 76 -5.58 -13.51 1.41
CA PRO A 76 -5.19 -14.30 0.27
C PRO A 76 -5.89 -13.82 -1.02
N GLN A 77 -5.18 -13.83 -2.16
CA GLN A 77 -5.67 -13.27 -3.42
C GLN A 77 -7.00 -13.90 -3.86
N GLY A 78 -7.18 -15.21 -3.67
CA GLY A 78 -8.42 -15.90 -3.99
C GLY A 78 -9.63 -15.41 -3.18
N LEU A 79 -9.39 -14.76 -2.04
CA LEU A 79 -10.41 -14.21 -1.14
C LEU A 79 -10.51 -12.68 -1.19
N ALA A 80 -9.64 -12.02 -1.96
CA ALA A 80 -9.57 -10.56 -2.07
C ALA A 80 -10.61 -9.95 -3.04
N GLY A 81 -11.42 -10.79 -3.68
CA GLY A 81 -12.45 -10.39 -4.65
C GLY A 81 -11.97 -10.39 -6.10
N PRO A 82 -12.90 -10.27 -7.08
CA PRO A 82 -12.57 -10.33 -8.50
C PRO A 82 -11.59 -9.23 -8.92
N GLY A 83 -10.56 -9.61 -9.66
CA GLY A 83 -9.57 -8.66 -10.20
C GLY A 83 -8.49 -8.21 -9.22
N ALA A 84 -8.55 -8.64 -7.95
CA ALA A 84 -7.52 -8.32 -6.96
C ALA A 84 -6.13 -8.76 -7.44
N LYS A 85 -5.17 -7.84 -7.36
CA LYS A 85 -3.77 -8.09 -7.70
C LYS A 85 -3.01 -8.57 -6.48
N ALA A 86 -2.05 -9.46 -6.68
CA ALA A 86 -1.15 -9.90 -5.64
C ALA A 86 0.28 -10.07 -6.17
N PRO A 87 1.29 -9.55 -5.45
CA PRO A 87 1.18 -8.82 -4.18
C PRO A 87 0.54 -7.42 -4.32
N ALA A 88 -0.20 -7.00 -3.31
CA ALA A 88 -0.60 -5.59 -3.13
C ALA A 88 -0.53 -5.19 -1.65
N VAL A 89 -0.25 -3.92 -1.38
CA VAL A 89 -0.09 -3.35 -0.04
C VAL A 89 -0.85 -2.04 0.05
N TYR A 90 -1.70 -1.94 1.05
CA TYR A 90 -2.52 -0.75 1.32
C TYR A 90 -2.34 -0.31 2.78
N TYR A 91 -2.50 0.99 3.04
CA TYR A 91 -2.64 1.52 4.39
C TYR A 91 -3.91 2.35 4.49
N GLY A 92 -4.90 1.90 5.27
CA GLY A 92 -6.24 2.45 5.16
C GLY A 92 -6.79 2.27 3.75
N ASN A 93 -7.22 3.36 3.11
CA ASN A 93 -7.69 3.37 1.73
C ASN A 93 -6.57 3.55 0.68
N ASP A 94 -5.35 3.85 1.13
CA ASP A 94 -4.28 4.29 0.25
C ASP A 94 -3.48 3.10 -0.28
N LEU A 95 -3.34 3.00 -1.60
CA LEU A 95 -2.50 1.99 -2.24
C LEU A 95 -1.03 2.40 -2.15
N ILE A 96 -0.21 1.54 -1.55
CA ILE A 96 1.25 1.74 -1.46
C ILE A 96 1.95 1.01 -2.60
N ALA A 97 1.60 -0.24 -2.86
CA ALA A 97 2.24 -1.05 -3.91
C ALA A 97 1.28 -2.09 -4.49
N GLU A 98 1.40 -2.38 -5.79
CA GLU A 98 0.58 -3.39 -6.49
C GLU A 98 1.34 -4.11 -7.61
N ASP A 99 1.10 -5.41 -7.77
CA ASP A 99 1.67 -6.24 -8.85
C ASP A 99 1.30 -5.70 -10.23
N GLY A 100 2.31 -5.44 -11.07
CA GLY A 100 2.14 -4.77 -12.35
C GLY A 100 1.88 -3.26 -12.27
N GLY A 101 1.89 -2.69 -11.07
CA GLY A 101 1.72 -1.26 -10.80
C GLY A 101 2.81 -0.69 -9.89
N ALA A 102 2.41 0.12 -8.91
CA ALA A 102 3.33 0.79 -7.98
C ALA A 102 4.28 -0.21 -7.30
N HIS A 103 5.58 0.05 -7.43
CA HIS A 103 6.68 -0.78 -6.89
C HIS A 103 6.59 -2.29 -7.22
N ASN A 104 5.84 -2.65 -8.27
CA ASN A 104 5.54 -4.02 -8.64
C ASN A 104 5.08 -4.89 -7.44
N GLY A 105 4.32 -4.27 -6.53
CA GLY A 105 3.74 -4.89 -5.35
C GLY A 105 4.72 -5.26 -4.24
N MET A 106 5.95 -4.75 -4.26
CA MET A 106 6.91 -4.94 -3.16
C MET A 106 7.14 -3.61 -2.42
N VAL A 107 7.07 -3.65 -1.09
CA VAL A 107 7.41 -2.50 -0.25
C VAL A 107 8.74 -2.70 0.47
N SER A 108 9.42 -1.60 0.80
CA SER A 108 10.55 -1.62 1.74
C SER A 108 10.09 -1.24 3.15
N TYR A 109 10.92 -1.54 4.13
CA TYR A 109 10.73 -1.08 5.51
C TYR A 109 10.56 0.44 5.59
N THR A 110 11.43 1.19 4.90
CA THR A 110 11.41 2.65 4.91
C THR A 110 10.15 3.21 4.27
N MET A 111 9.71 2.64 3.14
CA MET A 111 8.52 3.11 2.42
C MET A 111 7.26 3.07 3.29
N VAL A 112 7.02 1.94 3.96
CA VAL A 112 5.85 1.84 4.86
C VAL A 112 6.12 2.62 6.15
N GLY A 113 7.35 2.63 6.66
CA GLY A 113 7.73 3.44 7.82
C GLY A 113 7.43 4.93 7.63
N ASP A 114 7.77 5.50 6.47
CA ASP A 114 7.54 6.91 6.14
C ASP A 114 6.03 7.21 6.07
N VAL A 115 5.23 6.32 5.48
CA VAL A 115 3.76 6.44 5.48
C VAL A 115 3.23 6.46 6.92
N LEU A 116 3.72 5.56 7.78
CA LEU A 116 3.29 5.50 9.18
C LEU A 116 3.68 6.74 9.98
N GLU A 117 4.84 7.33 9.72
CA GLU A 117 5.27 8.57 10.37
C GLU A 117 4.45 9.79 9.89
N ILE A 118 4.17 9.88 8.59
CA ILE A 118 3.31 10.94 8.02
C ILE A 118 1.90 10.89 8.61
N GLU A 119 1.38 9.68 8.82
CA GLU A 119 0.05 9.42 9.36
C GLU A 119 0.01 9.42 10.91
N ASP A 120 1.12 9.80 11.56
CA ASP A 120 1.28 9.87 13.03
C ASP A 120 0.87 8.56 13.74
N ALA A 121 1.29 7.41 13.16
CA ALA A 121 1.00 6.11 13.72
C ALA A 121 1.63 5.94 15.12
N LYS A 122 0.81 5.56 16.09
CA LYS A 122 1.24 5.43 17.50
C LYS A 122 2.34 4.37 17.65
N LYS A 123 3.41 4.72 18.35
CA LYS A 123 4.51 3.79 18.67
C LYS A 123 4.24 3.02 19.97
N HIS A 124 4.81 1.81 20.06
CA HIS A 124 4.93 1.06 21.30
C HIS A 124 5.94 1.76 22.22
N GLN A 125 5.72 1.65 23.54
CA GLN A 125 6.66 2.16 24.55
C GLN A 125 7.87 1.25 24.73
N GLN A 126 7.72 -0.03 24.36
CA GLN A 126 8.76 -1.05 24.44
C GLN A 126 9.02 -1.58 23.04
N LYS A 127 10.26 -1.99 22.77
CA LYS A 127 10.63 -2.64 21.52
C LYS A 127 10.02 -4.05 21.49
N GLY A 128 9.48 -4.45 20.34
CA GLY A 128 8.98 -5.80 20.16
C GLY A 128 10.10 -6.84 20.02
N ARG A 129 9.75 -8.11 20.26
CA ARG A 129 10.71 -9.22 20.35
C ARG A 129 11.46 -9.53 19.06
N LEU A 130 10.95 -9.10 17.89
CA LEU A 130 11.65 -9.34 16.63
C LEU A 130 13.02 -8.65 16.58
N PHE A 131 13.21 -7.58 17.37
CA PHE A 131 14.51 -6.92 17.52
C PHE A 131 15.51 -7.69 18.40
N GLU A 132 15.04 -8.62 19.23
CA GLU A 132 15.88 -9.49 20.06
C GLU A 132 16.50 -10.63 19.23
N VAL A 133 15.85 -11.02 18.12
CA VAL A 133 16.26 -12.11 17.23
C VAL A 133 16.64 -11.61 15.83
N LYS A 134 17.23 -10.40 15.79
CA LYS A 134 17.49 -9.70 14.52
C LYS A 134 18.34 -10.51 13.55
N GLN A 135 19.38 -11.19 14.05
CA GLN A 135 20.29 -11.96 13.21
C GLN A 135 19.58 -13.15 12.53
N GLU A 136 18.80 -13.91 13.29
CA GLU A 136 18.03 -15.03 12.79
C GLU A 136 16.95 -14.56 11.81
N HIS A 137 16.31 -13.43 12.12
CA HIS A 137 15.31 -12.83 11.25
C HIS A 137 15.90 -12.37 9.91
N ASP A 138 17.04 -11.67 9.92
CA ASP A 138 17.73 -11.24 8.71
C ASP A 138 18.24 -12.46 7.89
N SER A 139 18.66 -13.52 8.58
CA SER A 139 19.03 -14.80 7.95
C SER A 139 17.85 -15.45 7.24
N LEU A 140 16.68 -15.52 7.90
CA LEU A 140 15.44 -16.03 7.30
C LEU A 140 15.02 -15.21 6.06
N LYS A 141 15.04 -13.87 6.18
CA LYS A 141 14.74 -12.96 5.06
C LYS A 141 15.65 -13.22 3.86
N THR A 142 16.93 -13.47 4.12
CA THR A 142 17.91 -13.79 3.07
C THR A 142 17.62 -15.16 2.46
N ALA A 143 17.40 -16.18 3.27
CA ALA A 143 17.11 -17.54 2.80
C ALA A 143 15.91 -17.56 1.84
N ILE A 144 14.79 -16.93 2.21
CA ILE A 144 13.57 -16.88 1.38
C ILE A 144 13.84 -16.28 -0.01
N LYS A 145 14.71 -15.25 -0.11
CA LYS A 145 15.04 -14.62 -1.40
C LYS A 145 15.86 -15.52 -2.32
N THR A 146 16.52 -16.53 -1.77
CA THR A 146 17.42 -17.43 -2.51
C THR A 146 16.77 -18.75 -2.94
N VAL A 147 15.61 -19.09 -2.38
CA VAL A 147 14.82 -20.25 -2.80
C VAL A 147 14.22 -19.95 -4.19
N LYS A 148 14.56 -20.78 -5.18
CA LYS A 148 14.07 -20.69 -6.55
C LYS A 148 12.84 -21.56 -6.76
#